data_AF-A0A8C3SYG2-F1
#
_entry.id   AF-A0A8C3SYG2-F1
#
_cell.length_a   1.000
_cell.length_b   1.000
_cell.length_c   1.000
_cell.angle_alpha   90.00
_cell.angle_beta   90.00
_cell.angle_gamma   90.00
#
_symmetry.space_group_name_H-M   'P 1'
#
loop_
_entity.id
_entity.type
_entity.pdbx_description
1 polymer ?
#
loop_
_entity_poly.entity_id
_entity_poly.type
_entity_poly.pdbx_seq_one_letter_code
_entity_poly.pdbx_strand_id
1 'polypeptide(L)'
;MSTPEMLQWHNVHTTDPSRGMTPREWACYTGRSEAAFLMQRLMDRPCPEQFCDQYKSEWPKMKELLAKAAEPKSCLQRISEGVRSAMSFRTSCGPQEDGVLDHMVRMTTSLSSPFIAISCRTVCPGSPPCVGKRTLAVQEILRKQRAQEIRSQDKDHAIISPLGNGLGYSQKGPGDHSNNEIVVSYLQEVDQG
;
A
#
# COMPACT_ATOMS: atom_id res chain seq x y z
N MET A 1 -8.01 2.13 -33.71
CA MET A 1 -7.16 0.92 -33.66
C MET A 1 -5.91 1.27 -32.88
N SER A 2 -5.87 0.93 -31.59
CA SER A 2 -4.68 1.16 -30.76
C SER A 2 -3.74 -0.04 -30.94
N THR A 3 -2.48 0.23 -31.22
CA THR A 3 -1.45 -0.79 -31.44
C THR A 3 -1.27 -1.69 -30.20
N PRO A 4 -1.02 -3.00 -30.37
CA PRO A 4 -0.84 -3.95 -29.27
C PRO A 4 0.42 -3.71 -28.41
N GLU A 5 1.32 -2.81 -28.82
CA GLU A 5 2.55 -2.49 -28.06
C GLU A 5 2.27 -1.64 -26.81
N MET A 6 1.19 -0.85 -26.79
CA MET A 6 0.99 0.16 -25.74
C MET A 6 0.56 -0.41 -24.38
N LEU A 7 0.23 -1.70 -24.30
CA LEU A 7 -0.21 -2.37 -23.06
C LEU A 7 0.88 -3.24 -22.40
N GLN A 8 2.04 -3.41 -23.04
CA GLN A 8 3.00 -4.46 -22.64
C GLN A 8 3.97 -4.05 -21.52
N TRP A 9 4.15 -2.74 -21.28
CA TRP A 9 5.05 -2.21 -20.26
C TRP A 9 4.70 -2.64 -18.82
N HIS A 10 3.47 -3.09 -18.59
CA HIS A 10 2.99 -3.59 -17.30
C HIS A 10 2.93 -5.12 -17.22
N ASN A 11 3.37 -5.80 -18.28
CA ASN A 11 3.37 -7.26 -18.39
C ASN A 11 4.80 -7.79 -18.24
N VAL A 12 5.07 -8.38 -17.08
CA VAL A 12 6.36 -9.01 -16.73
C VAL A 12 6.71 -10.23 -17.61
N HIS A 13 5.74 -10.75 -18.37
CA HIS A 13 5.93 -11.85 -19.30
C HIS A 13 6.24 -11.40 -20.74
N THR A 14 6.30 -10.09 -21.00
CA THR A 14 6.65 -9.59 -22.33
C THR A 14 8.09 -9.97 -22.65
N THR A 15 8.32 -10.61 -23.79
CA THR A 15 9.66 -10.96 -24.26
C THR A 15 10.17 -9.93 -25.25
N ASP A 16 11.48 -9.72 -25.26
CA ASP A 16 12.09 -8.83 -26.25
C ASP A 16 12.01 -9.46 -27.66
N PRO A 17 11.77 -8.67 -28.73
CA PRO A 17 11.60 -9.20 -30.08
C PRO A 17 12.90 -9.72 -30.71
N SER A 18 14.07 -9.43 -30.13
CA SER A 18 15.36 -9.79 -30.70
C SER A 18 15.86 -11.16 -30.26
N ARG A 19 15.76 -11.44 -28.96
CA ARG A 19 16.28 -12.65 -28.29
C ARG A 19 15.18 -13.46 -27.62
N GLY A 20 13.94 -12.95 -27.56
CA GLY A 20 12.82 -13.66 -26.97
C GLY A 20 12.92 -13.81 -25.45
N MET A 21 13.72 -12.99 -24.77
CA MET A 21 13.95 -13.08 -23.34
C MET A 21 13.02 -12.15 -22.57
N THR A 22 12.47 -12.66 -21.47
CA THR A 22 11.72 -11.87 -20.48
C THR A 22 12.65 -10.95 -19.68
N PRO A 23 12.13 -9.90 -19.02
CA PRO A 23 12.92 -9.04 -18.12
C PRO A 23 13.70 -9.83 -17.06
N ARG A 24 13.13 -10.91 -16.54
CA ARG A 24 13.78 -11.78 -15.54
C ARG A 24 14.94 -12.55 -16.14
N GLU A 25 14.76 -13.12 -17.34
CA GLU A 25 15.83 -13.83 -18.04
C GLU A 25 16.96 -12.87 -18.42
N TRP A 26 16.65 -11.64 -18.81
CA TRP A 26 17.64 -10.57 -19.00
C TRP A 26 18.40 -10.23 -17.71
N ALA A 27 17.71 -10.14 -16.57
CA ALA A 27 18.35 -9.92 -15.29
C ALA A 27 19.30 -11.07 -14.92
N CYS A 28 18.89 -12.32 -15.14
CA CYS A 28 19.76 -13.49 -14.96
C CYS A 28 20.96 -13.47 -15.91
N TYR A 29 20.73 -13.17 -17.19
CA TYR A 29 21.77 -13.15 -18.23
C TYR A 29 22.83 -12.09 -17.98
N THR A 30 22.44 -10.93 -17.45
CA THR A 30 23.34 -9.82 -17.10
C THR A 30 23.96 -9.95 -15.71
N GLY A 31 23.70 -11.06 -14.99
CA GLY A 31 24.24 -11.30 -13.65
C GLY A 31 23.56 -10.48 -12.54
N ARG A 32 22.42 -9.84 -12.80
CA ARG A 32 21.65 -9.05 -11.82
C ARG A 32 20.71 -9.95 -11.02
N SER A 33 21.29 -10.77 -10.15
CA SER A 33 20.55 -11.74 -9.33
C SER A 33 19.48 -11.12 -8.44
N GLU A 34 19.75 -9.95 -7.85
CA GLU A 34 18.78 -9.22 -7.03
C GLU A 34 17.55 -8.79 -7.84
N ALA A 35 17.76 -8.22 -9.03
CA ALA A 35 16.66 -7.83 -9.91
C ALA A 35 15.83 -9.04 -10.35
N ALA A 36 16.49 -10.16 -10.68
CA ALA A 36 15.80 -11.40 -11.01
C ALA A 36 14.97 -11.95 -9.84
N PHE A 37 15.51 -11.86 -8.61
CA PHE A 37 14.80 -12.22 -7.38
C PHE A 37 13.57 -11.33 -7.14
N LEU A 38 13.73 -10.01 -7.27
CA LEU A 38 12.61 -9.06 -7.12
C LEU A 38 11.51 -9.32 -8.16
N MET A 39 11.87 -9.59 -9.41
CA MET A 39 10.91 -9.96 -10.45
C MET A 39 10.20 -11.28 -10.13
N GLN A 40 10.92 -12.28 -9.61
CA GLN A 40 10.30 -13.53 -9.16
C GLN A 40 9.30 -13.28 -8.02
N ARG A 41 9.71 -12.54 -7.00
CA ARG A 41 8.85 -12.20 -5.86
C ARG A 41 7.59 -11.44 -6.30
N LEU A 42 7.72 -10.54 -7.27
CA LEU A 42 6.60 -9.81 -7.85
C LEU A 42 5.64 -10.75 -8.60
N MET A 43 6.15 -11.79 -9.28
CA MET A 43 5.30 -12.81 -9.92
C MET A 43 4.60 -13.70 -8.89
N ASP A 44 5.29 -14.06 -7.81
CA ASP A 44 4.72 -14.89 -6.73
C ASP A 44 3.65 -14.13 -5.93
N ARG A 45 3.80 -12.81 -5.79
CA ARG A 45 2.85 -11.90 -5.14
C ARG A 45 2.47 -10.74 -6.08
N PRO A 46 1.59 -10.99 -7.06
CA PRO A 46 1.27 -10.02 -8.13
C PRO A 46 0.43 -8.83 -7.66
N CYS A 47 -0.19 -8.91 -6.48
CA CYS A 47 -0.86 -7.78 -5.84
C CYS A 47 -0.15 -7.49 -4.52
N PRO A 48 0.32 -6.26 -4.28
CA PRO A 48 0.87 -5.86 -3.00
C PRO A 48 -0.24 -5.78 -1.96
N GLU A 49 0.12 -6.00 -0.71
CA GLU A 49 -0.74 -5.73 0.43
C GLU A 49 -0.96 -4.22 0.54
N GLN A 50 -2.23 -3.79 0.53
CA GLN A 50 -2.59 -2.39 0.68
C GLN A 50 -3.01 -2.11 2.11
N PHE A 51 -2.31 -1.20 2.77
CA PHE A 51 -2.58 -0.79 4.15
C PHE A 51 -3.71 0.25 4.19
N CYS A 52 -4.93 -0.18 3.87
CA CYS A 52 -6.13 0.65 4.00
C CYS A 52 -6.59 0.73 5.47
N ASP A 53 -7.71 1.41 5.73
CA ASP A 53 -8.27 1.59 7.08
C ASP A 53 -8.54 0.27 7.83
N GLN A 54 -8.64 -0.85 7.11
CA GLN A 54 -8.82 -2.19 7.68
C GLN A 54 -7.51 -2.81 8.18
N TYR A 55 -6.36 -2.22 7.87
CA TYR A 55 -5.07 -2.71 8.32
C TYR A 55 -4.87 -2.46 9.81
N LYS A 56 -4.75 -3.56 10.57
CA LYS A 56 -4.40 -3.55 11.98
C LYS A 56 -2.89 -3.57 12.12
N SER A 57 -2.31 -2.57 12.78
CA SER A 57 -0.86 -2.53 12.99
C SER A 57 -0.41 -3.37 14.18
N GLU A 58 -1.06 -4.51 14.40
CA GLU A 58 -0.59 -5.52 15.33
C GLU A 58 0.48 -6.37 14.63
N TRP A 59 1.59 -6.67 15.31
CA TRP A 59 2.56 -7.65 14.83
C TRP A 59 2.28 -9.00 15.49
N PRO A 60 1.65 -9.96 14.78
CA PRO A 60 1.24 -11.23 15.41
C PRO A 60 2.44 -12.02 15.95
N LYS A 61 3.56 -11.94 15.23
CA LYS A 61 4.82 -12.62 15.57
C LYS A 61 5.49 -12.07 16.81
N MET A 62 5.17 -10.85 17.24
CA MET A 62 5.73 -10.25 18.45
C MET A 62 5.45 -11.11 19.69
N LYS A 63 4.23 -11.63 19.84
CA LYS A 63 3.83 -12.44 21.00
C LYS A 63 4.66 -13.72 21.09
N GLU A 64 4.84 -14.40 19.96
CA GLU A 64 5.66 -15.61 19.86
C GLU A 64 7.13 -15.31 20.13
N LEU A 65 7.66 -14.21 19.58
CA LEU A 65 9.05 -13.79 19.80
C LEU A 65 9.32 -13.43 21.25
N LEU A 66 8.39 -12.74 21.92
CA LEU A 66 8.49 -12.40 23.34
C LEU A 66 8.45 -13.66 24.21
N ALA A 67 7.54 -14.59 23.93
CA ALA A 67 7.48 -15.88 24.63
C ALA A 67 8.79 -16.66 24.46
N LYS A 68 9.30 -16.75 23.23
CA LYS A 68 10.57 -17.42 22.92
C LYS A 68 11.79 -16.74 23.54
N ALA A 69 11.76 -15.42 23.70
CA ALA A 69 12.83 -14.67 24.36
C ALA A 69 12.82 -14.87 25.88
N ALA A 70 11.65 -15.12 26.48
CA ALA A 70 11.49 -15.40 27.90
C ALA A 70 11.93 -16.83 28.28
N GLU A 71 11.95 -17.76 27.33
CA GLU A 71 12.41 -19.13 27.57
C GLU A 71 13.93 -19.17 27.91
N PRO A 72 14.33 -19.89 28.96
CA PRO A 72 15.74 -20.03 29.32
C PRO A 72 16.50 -20.77 28.22
N LYS A 73 17.47 -20.09 27.60
CA LYS A 73 18.27 -20.65 26.51
C LYS A 73 19.36 -21.57 27.02
N SER A 74 19.45 -22.77 26.44
CA SER A 74 20.56 -23.69 26.73
C SER A 74 21.88 -23.21 26.11
N CYS A 75 23.02 -23.69 26.63
CA CYS A 75 24.35 -23.30 26.14
C CYS A 75 24.52 -23.55 24.62
N LEU A 76 24.05 -24.70 24.12
CA LEU A 76 24.08 -25.04 22.70
C LEU A 76 23.21 -24.12 21.85
N GLN A 77 22.03 -23.72 22.35
CA GLN A 77 21.17 -22.77 21.66
C GLN A 77 21.85 -21.41 21.50
N ARG A 78 22.55 -20.92 22.54
CA ARG A 78 23.30 -19.65 22.48
C ARG A 78 24.40 -19.68 21.42
N ILE A 79 25.15 -20.78 21.33
CA ILE A 79 26.20 -20.95 20.31
C ILE A 79 25.57 -20.99 18.91
N SER A 80 24.49 -21.75 18.73
CA SER A 80 23.80 -21.87 17.44
C SER A 80 23.22 -20.53 16.95
N GLU A 81 22.73 -19.71 17.88
CA GLU A 81 22.18 -18.38 17.58
C GLU A 81 23.30 -17.39 17.22
N GLY A 82 24.45 -17.47 17.90
CA GLY A 82 25.65 -16.70 17.55
C GLY A 82 26.16 -17.00 16.15
N VAL A 83 26.25 -18.29 15.78
CA VAL A 83 26.65 -18.70 14.42
C VAL A 83 25.64 -18.23 13.39
N ARG A 84 24.33 -18.40 13.65
CA ARG A 84 23.27 -17.92 12.76
C ARG A 84 23.31 -16.41 12.56
N SER A 85 23.50 -15.65 13.64
CA SER A 85 23.60 -14.18 13.60
C SER A 85 24.81 -13.74 12.76
N ALA A 86 25.97 -14.37 12.97
CA ALA A 86 27.18 -14.10 12.20
C ALA A 86 27.06 -14.48 10.71
N MET A 87 26.18 -15.43 10.35
CA MET A 87 25.87 -15.76 8.96
C MET A 87 24.86 -14.80 8.34
N SER A 88 23.81 -14.42 9.08
CA SER A 88 22.81 -13.45 8.61
C SER A 88 23.42 -12.08 8.30
N PHE A 89 24.48 -11.68 9.00
CA PHE A 89 25.22 -10.45 8.69
C PHE A 89 25.96 -10.51 7.33
N ARG A 90 26.35 -11.72 6.89
CA ARG A 90 27.12 -11.93 5.65
C ARG A 90 26.25 -12.15 4.43
N THR A 91 24.98 -12.52 4.63
CA THR A 91 24.03 -12.60 3.53
C THR A 91 23.57 -11.18 3.20
N SER A 92 23.94 -10.67 2.02
CA SER A 92 23.44 -9.41 1.46
C SER A 92 21.95 -9.48 1.07
N CYS A 93 21.19 -10.39 1.67
CA CYS A 93 19.76 -10.49 1.44
C CYS A 93 19.11 -9.30 2.16
N GLY A 94 18.21 -8.61 1.46
CA GLY A 94 17.45 -7.50 2.02
C GLY A 94 16.72 -7.87 3.33
N PRO A 95 16.09 -6.89 3.99
CA PRO A 95 15.43 -7.12 5.26
C PRO A 95 14.44 -8.30 5.19
N GLN A 96 14.41 -9.10 6.26
CA GLN A 96 13.55 -10.28 6.35
C GLN A 96 12.07 -9.88 6.18
N GLU A 97 11.38 -10.57 5.26
CA GLU A 97 9.93 -10.44 5.08
C GLU A 97 9.20 -10.73 6.40
N ASP A 98 8.23 -9.87 6.75
CA ASP A 98 7.49 -9.93 8.02
C ASP A 98 8.38 -9.92 9.28
N GLY A 99 9.61 -9.43 9.15
CA GLY A 99 10.54 -9.19 10.24
C GLY A 99 10.22 -7.89 11.01
N VAL A 100 10.99 -7.62 12.06
CA VAL A 100 10.84 -6.41 12.90
C VAL A 100 10.88 -5.15 12.04
N LEU A 101 11.85 -5.07 11.13
CA LEU A 101 12.08 -3.90 10.29
C LEU A 101 10.94 -3.71 9.29
N ASP A 102 10.46 -4.80 8.68
CA ASP A 102 9.32 -4.78 7.77
C ASP A 102 8.04 -4.32 8.49
N HIS A 103 7.81 -4.80 9.72
CA HIS A 103 6.69 -4.35 10.53
C HIS A 103 6.79 -2.87 10.94
N MET A 104 7.98 -2.40 11.32
CA MET A 104 8.22 -1.00 11.66
C MET A 104 7.89 -0.09 10.47
N VAL A 105 8.39 -0.43 9.28
CA VAL A 105 8.07 0.30 8.04
C VAL A 105 6.57 0.30 7.81
N ARG A 106 5.92 -0.86 7.89
CA ARG A 106 4.48 -1.01 7.72
C ARG A 106 3.67 -0.12 8.68
N MET A 107 4.10 -0.02 9.94
CA MET A 107 3.47 0.83 10.94
C MET A 107 3.63 2.32 10.67
N THR A 108 4.77 2.76 10.13
CA THR A 108 5.02 4.19 9.84
C THR A 108 4.45 4.62 8.50
N THR A 109 4.29 3.70 7.55
CA THR A 109 3.79 4.00 6.20
C THR A 109 2.32 3.62 5.98
N SER A 110 1.68 2.93 6.93
CA SER A 110 0.24 2.62 6.85
C SER A 110 -0.59 3.89 6.75
N LEU A 111 -1.72 3.83 6.06
CA LEU A 111 -2.66 4.94 5.97
C LEU A 111 -3.34 5.25 7.30
N SER A 112 -3.48 4.24 8.15
CA SER A 112 -3.94 4.38 9.54
C SER A 112 -2.84 4.86 10.49
N SER A 113 -1.61 5.08 10.01
CA SER A 113 -0.51 5.57 10.84
C SER A 113 -0.77 7.02 11.27
N PRO A 114 -0.56 7.37 12.54
CA PRO A 114 -0.69 8.76 13.00
C PRO A 114 0.14 9.76 12.17
N PHE A 115 1.28 9.33 11.61
CA PHE A 115 2.13 10.17 10.77
C PHE A 115 1.49 10.50 9.40
N ILE A 116 0.84 9.51 8.78
CA ILE A 116 0.25 9.65 7.44
C ILE A 116 -1.18 10.19 7.52
N ALA A 117 -1.99 9.70 8.47
CA ALA A 117 -3.40 10.05 8.63
C ALA A 117 -3.62 11.54 8.92
N ILE A 118 -2.69 12.19 9.64
CA ILE A 118 -2.81 13.61 10.01
C ILE A 118 -2.36 14.52 8.86
N SER A 119 -1.36 14.09 8.07
CA SER A 119 -0.71 14.93 7.06
C SER A 119 -1.33 14.79 5.67
N CYS A 120 -1.91 13.63 5.36
CA CYS A 120 -2.28 13.26 4.00
C CYS A 120 -3.72 12.75 3.92
N ARG A 121 -4.50 13.22 2.93
CA ARG A 121 -5.73 12.55 2.51
C ARG A 121 -5.40 11.48 1.49
N THR A 122 -5.56 10.22 1.86
CA THR A 122 -5.11 9.10 1.02
C THR A 122 -6.23 8.57 0.14
N VAL A 123 -5.91 8.32 -1.12
CA VAL A 123 -6.85 7.76 -2.10
C VAL A 123 -6.59 6.27 -2.23
N CYS A 124 -7.24 5.48 -1.38
CA CYS A 124 -7.25 4.03 -1.55
C CYS A 124 -8.13 3.65 -2.75
N PRO A 125 -7.59 3.01 -3.79
CA PRO A 125 -8.46 2.25 -4.66
C PRO A 125 -9.06 1.10 -3.83
N GLY A 126 -10.34 0.79 -4.02
CA GLY A 126 -10.99 -0.36 -3.36
C GLY A 126 -10.41 -1.72 -3.78
N SER A 127 -9.50 -1.72 -4.76
CA SER A 127 -8.71 -2.87 -5.19
C SER A 127 -7.25 -2.42 -5.36
N PRO A 128 -6.26 -3.10 -4.75
CA PRO A 128 -4.86 -2.75 -4.91
C PRO A 128 -4.39 -2.86 -6.37
N PRO A 129 -3.37 -2.09 -6.77
CA PRO A 129 -2.72 -2.27 -8.06
C PRO A 129 -2.20 -3.70 -8.17
N CYS A 130 -2.31 -4.35 -9.33
CA CYS A 130 -1.73 -5.67 -9.52
C CYS A 130 -1.00 -5.73 -10.86
N VAL A 131 0.03 -6.56 -10.92
CA VAL A 131 0.80 -6.82 -12.15
C VAL A 131 -0.14 -7.28 -13.26
N GLY A 132 0.01 -6.70 -14.45
CA GLY A 132 -0.82 -6.99 -15.62
C GLY A 132 -2.25 -6.44 -15.58
N LYS A 133 -2.70 -5.80 -14.48
CA LYS A 133 -4.02 -5.15 -14.43
C LYS A 133 -3.91 -3.66 -14.72
N ARG A 134 -4.93 -3.10 -15.37
CA ARG A 134 -5.05 -1.64 -15.53
C ARG A 134 -5.26 -0.99 -14.17
N THR A 135 -4.32 -0.14 -13.77
CA THR A 135 -4.46 0.73 -12.61
C THR A 135 -5.29 1.95 -12.97
N LEU A 136 -6.13 2.42 -12.04
CA LEU A 136 -6.86 3.67 -12.20
C LEU A 136 -5.92 4.83 -11.89
N ALA A 137 -5.95 5.87 -12.71
CA ALA A 137 -5.29 7.13 -12.38
C ALA A 137 -5.96 7.76 -11.16
N VAL A 138 -5.21 8.58 -10.40
CA VAL A 138 -5.72 9.29 -9.21
C VAL A 138 -7.01 10.04 -9.52
N GLN A 139 -7.08 10.72 -10.67
CA GLN A 139 -8.28 11.44 -11.13
C GLN A 139 -9.48 10.51 -11.34
N GLU A 140 -9.25 9.30 -11.89
CA GLU A 140 -10.30 8.30 -12.06
C GLU A 140 -10.79 7.76 -10.71
N ILE A 141 -9.89 7.57 -9.74
CA ILE A 141 -10.22 7.15 -8.37
C ILE A 141 -11.10 8.21 -7.68
N LEU A 142 -10.67 9.47 -7.72
CA LEU A 142 -11.40 10.59 -7.11
C LEU A 142 -12.80 10.77 -7.72
N ARG A 143 -12.92 10.63 -9.04
CA ARG A 143 -14.23 10.68 -9.73
C ARG A 143 -15.16 9.56 -9.27
N LYS A 144 -14.63 8.33 -9.10
CA LYS A 144 -15.42 7.20 -8.61
C LYS A 144 -15.86 7.39 -7.15
N GLN A 145 -14.97 7.88 -6.28
CA GLN A 145 -15.29 8.18 -4.88
C GLN A 145 -16.39 9.23 -4.77
N ARG A 146 -16.28 10.35 -5.50
CA ARG A 146 -17.32 11.40 -5.53
C ARG A 146 -18.67 10.84 -6.01
N ALA A 147 -18.66 10.01 -7.05
CA ALA A 147 -19.88 9.38 -7.55
C ALA A 147 -20.47 8.36 -6.55
N GLN A 148 -19.66 7.70 -5.73
CA GLN A 148 -20.14 6.85 -4.64
C GLN A 148 -20.74 7.66 -3.50
N GLU A 149 -20.11 8.77 -3.11
CA GLU A 149 -20.60 9.67 -2.06
C GLU A 149 -21.98 10.25 -2.41
N ILE A 150 -22.16 10.75 -3.63
CA ILE A 150 -23.46 11.25 -4.13
C ILE A 150 -24.53 10.14 -4.07
N ARG A 151 -24.17 8.90 -4.45
CA ARG A 151 -25.09 7.75 -4.38
C ARG A 151 -25.42 7.33 -2.95
N SER A 152 -24.51 7.52 -1.99
CA SER A 152 -24.78 7.24 -0.58
C SER A 152 -25.70 8.31 0.02
N GLN A 153 -25.48 9.58 -0.30
CA GLN A 153 -26.33 10.69 0.14
C GLN A 153 -27.77 10.57 -0.39
N ASP A 154 -27.94 10.15 -1.64
CA ASP A 154 -29.26 9.89 -2.23
C ASP A 154 -30.02 8.76 -1.50
N LYS A 155 -29.29 7.71 -1.09
CA LYS A 155 -29.86 6.62 -0.27
C LYS A 155 -30.25 7.10 1.12
N ASP A 156 -29.44 7.94 1.76
CA ASP A 156 -29.75 8.48 3.08
C ASP A 156 -30.97 9.43 3.03
N HIS A 157 -31.10 10.23 1.97
CA HIS A 157 -32.31 11.02 1.71
C HIS A 157 -33.56 10.16 1.46
N ALA A 158 -33.41 9.00 0.81
CA ALA A 158 -34.51 8.04 0.62
C ALA A 158 -34.93 7.34 1.93
N ILE A 159 -34.01 7.15 2.89
CA ILE A 159 -34.31 6.58 4.21
C ILE A 159 -34.94 7.61 5.16
N ILE A 160 -34.66 8.92 4.99
CA ILE A 160 -35.29 10.02 5.74
C ILE A 160 -36.57 10.54 5.04
N SER A 161 -37.28 9.66 4.33
CA SER A 161 -38.63 9.95 3.82
C SER A 161 -39.68 9.23 4.69
N PRO A 162 -40.19 9.84 5.77
CA PRO A 162 -41.37 9.31 6.43
C PRO A 162 -42.62 9.67 5.64
N LEU A 163 -43.60 8.78 5.72
CA LEU A 163 -44.99 8.96 5.37
C LEU A 163 -45.47 10.42 5.45
N GLY A 164 -46.16 10.86 4.40
CA GLY A 164 -47.42 11.61 4.48
C GLY A 164 -47.44 12.91 5.31
N ASN A 165 -47.59 14.01 4.57
CA ASN A 165 -48.43 15.18 4.88
C ASN A 165 -48.37 15.80 6.29
N GLY A 166 -47.85 17.03 6.39
CA GLY A 166 -48.14 17.91 7.52
C GLY A 166 -47.29 19.17 7.56
N LEU A 167 -47.94 20.32 7.39
CA LEU A 167 -47.40 21.68 7.43
C LEU A 167 -46.60 21.99 8.69
N GLY A 168 -45.51 22.76 8.58
CA GLY A 168 -44.86 23.38 9.74
C GLY A 168 -43.51 24.03 9.44
N TYR A 169 -43.52 25.35 9.20
CA TYR A 169 -42.34 26.20 9.17
C TYR A 169 -41.67 26.25 10.56
N SER A 170 -40.34 26.09 10.65
CA SER A 170 -39.58 26.56 11.82
C SER A 170 -38.13 26.89 11.45
N GLN A 171 -37.77 28.16 11.67
CA GLN A 171 -36.44 28.75 11.51
C GLN A 171 -35.66 28.69 12.84
N LYS A 172 -34.41 28.18 12.81
CA LYS A 172 -33.24 28.51 13.69
C LYS A 172 -32.15 27.45 13.44
N GLY A 173 -30.87 27.71 13.22
CA GLY A 173 -30.01 28.91 13.23
C GLY A 173 -28.57 28.46 12.85
N PRO A 174 -27.60 29.38 12.70
CA PRO A 174 -26.33 29.15 12.02
C PRO A 174 -25.26 28.52 12.93
N GLY A 175 -24.41 27.65 12.38
CA GLY A 175 -23.33 27.01 13.13
C GLY A 175 -22.17 26.58 12.23
N ASP A 176 -21.18 27.47 12.12
CA ASP A 176 -19.79 27.27 11.73
C ASP A 176 -19.46 26.55 10.43
N HIS A 177 -19.45 27.35 9.36
CA HIS A 177 -18.36 27.30 8.39
C HIS A 177 -17.04 27.68 9.09
N SER A 178 -16.42 26.73 9.78
CA SER A 178 -15.00 26.86 10.14
C SER A 178 -14.16 26.51 8.92
N ASN A 179 -13.57 27.56 8.36
CA ASN A 179 -12.55 27.54 7.34
C ASN A 179 -11.45 26.52 7.66
N ASN A 180 -11.47 25.37 7.00
CA ASN A 180 -10.23 24.62 6.73
C ASN A 180 -9.70 25.06 5.37
N GLU A 181 -9.40 26.36 5.29
CA GLU A 181 -8.41 26.92 4.40
C GLU A 181 -7.03 26.46 4.90
N ILE A 182 -6.74 25.17 4.77
CA ILE A 182 -5.37 24.67 4.94
C ILE A 182 -4.72 24.77 3.57
N VAL A 183 -4.20 25.96 3.34
CA VAL A 183 -2.98 26.28 2.59
C VAL A 183 -2.51 25.13 1.69
N VAL A 184 -2.87 25.24 0.42
CA VAL A 184 -2.19 24.53 -0.67
C VAL A 184 -0.79 25.15 -0.80
N SER A 185 0.13 24.73 0.05
CA SER A 185 1.57 24.98 -0.16
C SER A 185 2.09 23.92 -1.11
N TYR A 186 2.20 24.31 -2.37
CA TYR A 186 3.00 23.63 -3.37
C TYR A 186 4.42 23.40 -2.84
N LEU A 187 4.93 22.18 -2.92
CA LEU A 187 6.37 21.93 -3.01
C LEU A 187 6.69 21.51 -4.44
N GLN A 188 6.68 22.52 -5.30
CA GLN A 188 7.55 22.60 -6.46
C GLN A 188 8.88 23.22 -5.97
N GLU A 189 9.99 22.80 -6.56
CA GLU A 189 11.36 23.37 -6.45
C GLU A 189 12.27 22.80 -5.35
N VAL A 190 12.95 21.70 -5.71
CA VAL A 190 14.40 21.62 -5.48
C VAL A 190 15.04 21.12 -6.78
N ASP A 191 15.26 22.03 -7.72
CA ASP A 191 16.30 21.89 -8.73
C ASP A 191 16.67 23.27 -9.27
N GLN A 192 17.84 23.79 -8.84
CA GLN A 192 18.81 24.52 -9.65
C GLN A 192 19.87 25.21 -8.78
N GLY A 193 21.14 24.96 -9.11
CA GLY A 193 22.25 25.90 -8.90
C GLY A 193 23.28 25.51 -7.86
#